data_AF-X1HJD5-F1
#
_entry.id   AF-X1HJD5-F1
#
_cell.length_a   1.000
_cell.length_b   1.000
_cell.length_c   1.000
_cell.angle_alpha   90.00
_cell.angle_beta   90.00
_cell.angle_gamma   90.00
#
_symmetry.space_group_name_H-M   'P 1'
#
loop_
_entity.id
_entity.type
_entity.pdbx_description
1 polymer ?
#
loop_
_entity_poly.entity_id
_entity_poly.type
_entity_poly.pdbx_seq_one_letter_code
_entity_poly.pdbx_strand_id
1 'polypeptide(L)'
;MNWNKSITSHLFFNVSYSATAYSLENATAHYNCTYNGLPKWELNYTFNNDSSYFINWSFLEFWYIYPIYWSSYDLLCADNISKYDENSAGTLSENGVFGKYIVQNDTIIDTSNPDHNGVYSLKLTSFNCIYDMTTYLHFKNSHSWPTNGFMLGDNVSISLNVQDHDGKPVSDGMANSSLFLPNGTRFDIWYLSDSEGIIDDTFNVTSYDFNDSNIFNSTFLSEKGSYTIGFFWKNGTAVGCKKSIFYLSDYDFNI
;
A
#
# COMPACT_ATOMS: atom_id res chain seq x y z
N MET A 1 46.82 -37.69 7.33
CA MET A 1 46.91 -38.68 6.23
C MET A 1 47.75 -38.08 5.12
N ASN A 2 48.90 -38.67 4.80
CA ASN A 2 49.70 -38.27 3.65
C ASN A 2 49.34 -39.18 2.48
N TRP A 3 48.74 -38.61 1.44
CA TRP A 3 48.32 -39.35 0.25
C TRP A 3 49.54 -39.73 -0.59
N ASN A 4 49.55 -40.98 -1.08
CA ASN A 4 50.63 -41.50 -1.91
C ASN A 4 50.52 -40.95 -3.35
N LYS A 5 51.36 -39.97 -3.66
CA LYS A 5 51.31 -39.18 -4.91
C LYS A 5 51.57 -39.98 -6.19
N SER A 6 52.13 -41.20 -6.12
CA SER A 6 52.36 -42.05 -7.30
C SER A 6 51.11 -42.80 -7.77
N ILE A 7 50.09 -42.94 -6.91
CA ILE A 7 48.84 -43.64 -7.23
C ILE A 7 47.77 -42.62 -7.67
N THR A 8 47.81 -41.41 -7.12
CA THR A 8 46.79 -40.37 -7.37
C THR A 8 47.11 -39.47 -8.57
N SER A 9 48.26 -39.63 -9.24
CA SER A 9 48.69 -38.80 -10.37
C SER A 9 47.82 -38.95 -11.63
N HIS A 10 46.95 -39.96 -11.67
CA HIS A 10 46.01 -40.22 -12.76
C HIS A 10 44.54 -39.99 -12.36
N LEU A 11 44.28 -39.54 -11.12
CA LEU A 11 42.94 -39.19 -10.67
C LEU A 11 42.66 -37.73 -11.02
N PHE A 12 42.04 -37.52 -12.18
CA PHE A 12 41.44 -36.24 -12.55
C PHE A 12 40.05 -36.16 -11.94
N PHE A 13 39.92 -35.41 -10.84
CA PHE A 13 38.61 -35.03 -10.35
C PHE A 13 38.11 -33.87 -11.21
N ASN A 14 37.14 -34.16 -12.09
CA ASN A 14 36.43 -33.11 -12.81
C ASN A 14 35.40 -32.51 -11.84
N VAL A 15 35.87 -31.64 -10.95
CA VAL A 15 35.00 -30.97 -9.97
C VAL A 15 34.51 -29.66 -10.59
N SER A 16 33.26 -29.67 -11.03
CA SER A 16 32.53 -28.45 -11.37
C SER A 16 31.97 -27.86 -10.08
N TYR A 17 32.47 -26.69 -9.68
CA TYR A 17 31.87 -25.89 -8.60
C TYR A 17 30.91 -24.88 -9.23
N SER A 18 29.66 -24.86 -8.77
CA SER A 18 28.72 -23.76 -9.02
C SER A 18 28.63 -22.93 -7.74
N ALA A 19 28.90 -21.62 -7.84
CA ALA A 19 28.65 -20.68 -6.75
C ALA A 19 27.41 -19.86 -7.11
N THR A 20 26.39 -19.90 -6.27
CA THR A 20 25.25 -18.99 -6.38
C THR A 20 25.63 -17.68 -5.69
N ALA A 21 25.77 -16.62 -6.48
CA ALA A 21 25.97 -15.26 -5.99
C ALA A 21 24.66 -14.48 -6.15
N TYR A 22 24.43 -13.49 -5.28
CA TYR A 22 23.26 -12.62 -5.35
C TYR A 22 23.69 -11.16 -5.30
N SER A 23 22.92 -10.31 -5.97
CA SER A 23 23.02 -8.85 -5.92
C SER A 23 21.73 -8.31 -5.32
N LEU A 24 21.82 -7.31 -4.45
CA LEU A 24 20.66 -6.62 -3.91
C LEU A 24 20.51 -5.28 -4.66
N GLU A 25 19.37 -5.11 -5.30
CA GLU A 25 19.05 -3.92 -6.08
C GLU A 25 17.68 -3.36 -5.67
N ASN A 26 17.54 -2.04 -5.79
CA ASN A 26 16.30 -1.36 -5.43
C ASN A 26 15.32 -1.37 -6.62
N ALA A 27 14.07 -1.73 -6.35
CA ALA A 27 12.95 -1.48 -7.25
C ALA A 27 12.29 -0.12 -6.91
N THR A 28 11.67 0.51 -7.89
CA THR A 28 10.82 1.69 -7.67
C THR A 28 9.41 1.25 -7.33
N ALA A 29 8.82 1.79 -6.27
CA ALA A 29 7.45 1.50 -5.86
C ALA A 29 6.51 2.68 -6.17
N HIS A 30 5.41 2.41 -6.87
CA HIS A 30 4.30 3.33 -7.04
C HIS A 30 3.04 2.71 -6.45
N TYR A 31 2.15 3.54 -5.92
CA TYR A 31 0.83 3.08 -5.49
C TYR A 31 -0.28 3.94 -6.06
N ASN A 32 -1.44 3.32 -6.20
CA ASN A 32 -2.69 3.95 -6.57
C ASN A 32 -3.79 3.47 -5.62
N CYS A 33 -4.53 4.41 -5.05
CA CYS A 33 -5.60 4.13 -4.11
C CYS A 33 -6.94 4.58 -4.68
N THR A 34 -7.97 3.79 -4.42
CA THR A 34 -9.36 4.16 -4.73
C THR A 34 -10.19 4.01 -3.46
N TYR A 35 -11.16 4.92 -3.25
CA TYR A 35 -11.94 4.95 -2.01
C TYR A 35 -12.76 3.68 -1.69
N ASN A 36 -12.98 2.82 -2.68
CA ASN A 36 -13.78 1.60 -2.57
C ASN A 36 -12.94 0.32 -2.76
N GLY A 37 -11.62 0.44 -2.87
CA GLY A 37 -10.73 -0.67 -3.21
C GLY A 37 -9.59 -0.82 -2.24
N LEU A 38 -8.90 -1.95 -2.35
CA LEU A 38 -7.60 -2.12 -1.73
C LEU A 38 -6.57 -1.20 -2.43
N PRO A 39 -5.60 -0.65 -1.70
CA PRO A 39 -4.45 -0.01 -2.30
C PRO A 39 -3.76 -0.95 -3.29
N LYS A 40 -3.42 -0.42 -4.46
CA LYS A 40 -2.69 -1.13 -5.51
C LYS A 40 -1.27 -0.61 -5.59
N TRP A 41 -0.32 -1.51 -5.68
CA TRP A 41 1.11 -1.25 -5.76
C TRP A 41 1.68 -1.77 -7.06
N GLU A 42 2.74 -1.11 -7.49
CA GLU A 42 3.52 -1.46 -8.67
C GLU A 42 4.99 -1.35 -8.32
N LEU A 43 5.71 -2.47 -8.40
CA LEU A 43 7.16 -2.55 -8.18
C LEU A 43 7.85 -2.70 -9.53
N ASN A 44 8.59 -1.66 -9.92
CA ASN A 44 9.31 -1.60 -11.19
C ASN A 44 10.80 -1.82 -10.98
N TYR A 45 11.34 -2.86 -11.63
CA TYR A 45 12.76 -3.18 -11.65
C TYR A 45 13.25 -3.24 -13.10
N THR A 46 14.37 -2.58 -13.39
CA THR A 46 14.98 -2.62 -14.73
C THR A 46 16.12 -3.61 -14.71
N PHE A 47 15.92 -4.79 -15.30
CA PHE A 47 16.97 -5.78 -15.43
C PHE A 47 17.84 -5.49 -16.66
N ASN A 48 19.15 -5.61 -16.48
CA ASN A 48 20.13 -5.47 -17.56
C ASN A 48 21.22 -6.53 -17.41
N ASN A 49 21.10 -7.61 -18.17
CA ASN A 49 22.04 -8.72 -18.21
C ASN A 49 23.42 -8.33 -18.75
N ASP A 50 23.51 -7.26 -19.54
CA ASP A 50 24.78 -6.72 -20.05
C ASP A 50 25.50 -5.82 -19.03
N SER A 51 24.94 -5.66 -17.84
CA SER A 51 25.55 -4.88 -16.78
C SER A 51 26.90 -5.47 -16.36
N SER A 52 27.86 -4.59 -16.06
CA SER A 52 29.18 -5.00 -15.58
C SER A 52 29.13 -5.77 -14.25
N TYR A 53 28.02 -5.67 -13.50
CA TYR A 53 27.77 -6.45 -12.29
C TYR A 53 27.62 -7.95 -12.55
N PHE A 54 27.15 -8.34 -13.75
CA PHE A 54 26.85 -9.74 -14.10
C PHE A 54 27.93 -10.38 -14.98
N ILE A 55 29.13 -9.78 -15.08
CA ILE A 55 30.25 -10.37 -15.82
C ILE A 55 30.60 -11.74 -15.23
N ASN A 56 30.54 -12.78 -16.07
CA ASN A 56 30.70 -14.20 -15.71
C ASN A 56 29.57 -14.80 -14.88
N TRP A 57 28.40 -14.16 -14.82
CA TRP A 57 27.21 -14.71 -14.18
C TRP A 57 26.29 -15.30 -15.26
N SER A 58 25.62 -16.40 -14.93
CA SER A 58 24.49 -16.89 -15.71
C SER A 58 23.23 -16.58 -14.93
N PHE A 59 22.35 -15.77 -15.52
CA PHE A 59 21.09 -15.42 -14.88
C PHE A 59 20.25 -16.67 -14.62
N LEU A 60 19.70 -16.77 -13.41
CA LEU A 60 18.84 -17.88 -12.97
C LEU A 60 17.44 -17.37 -12.62
N GLU A 61 17.38 -16.43 -11.68
CA GLU A 61 16.15 -15.81 -11.22
C GLU A 61 16.48 -14.51 -10.48
N PHE A 62 15.49 -13.63 -10.35
CA PHE A 62 15.51 -12.54 -9.36
C PHE A 62 14.19 -12.52 -8.58
N TRP A 63 14.21 -11.97 -7.37
CA TRP A 63 13.06 -11.98 -6.49
C TRP A 63 12.60 -10.56 -6.20
N TYR A 64 11.31 -10.30 -6.34
CA TYR A 64 10.70 -9.18 -5.64
C TYR A 64 10.50 -9.58 -4.18
N ILE A 65 10.91 -8.71 -3.26
CA ILE A 65 10.67 -8.85 -1.82
C ILE A 65 9.76 -7.69 -1.40
N TYR A 66 8.69 -8.01 -0.68
CA TYR A 66 7.66 -7.04 -0.29
C TYR A 66 7.05 -7.40 1.08
N PRO A 67 6.32 -6.48 1.74
CA PRO A 67 5.67 -6.80 3.01
C PRO A 67 4.74 -8.02 2.92
N ILE A 68 4.75 -8.89 3.94
CA ILE A 68 4.03 -10.18 3.94
C ILE A 68 2.51 -10.05 3.76
N TYR A 69 1.94 -8.90 4.11
CA TYR A 69 0.52 -8.59 3.99
C TYR A 69 0.12 -8.02 2.61
N TRP A 70 1.03 -8.06 1.64
CA TRP A 70 0.73 -7.75 0.25
C TRP A 70 0.48 -9.02 -0.55
N SER A 71 -0.38 -8.93 -1.55
CA SER A 71 -0.71 -10.03 -2.46
C SER A 71 -0.40 -9.62 -3.89
N SER A 72 0.51 -10.35 -4.54
CA SER A 72 0.79 -10.19 -5.97
C SER A 72 -0.38 -10.70 -6.80
N TYR A 73 -0.64 -10.09 -7.96
CA TYR A 73 -1.72 -10.52 -8.85
C TYR A 73 -1.37 -10.42 -10.34
N ASP A 74 -0.27 -9.76 -10.69
CA ASP A 74 0.17 -9.66 -12.07
C ASP A 74 1.68 -9.37 -12.13
N LEU A 75 2.33 -9.81 -13.21
CA LEU A 75 3.71 -9.50 -13.55
C LEU A 75 3.75 -9.12 -15.03
N LEU A 76 4.00 -7.85 -15.32
CA LEU A 76 4.32 -7.41 -16.68
C LEU A 76 5.83 -7.53 -16.90
N CYS A 77 6.22 -8.30 -17.90
CA CYS A 77 7.62 -8.44 -18.29
C CYS A 77 8.06 -7.31 -19.23
N ALA A 78 9.34 -7.33 -19.61
CA ALA A 78 9.94 -6.31 -20.48
C ALA A 78 9.27 -6.17 -21.86
N ASP A 79 8.57 -7.20 -22.33
CA ASP A 79 7.76 -7.22 -23.55
C ASP A 79 6.35 -6.62 -23.36
N ASN A 80 6.03 -6.11 -22.17
CA ASN A 80 4.70 -5.67 -21.73
C ASN A 80 3.63 -6.77 -21.77
N ILE A 81 4.02 -8.04 -21.67
CA ILE A 81 3.10 -9.18 -21.59
C ILE A 81 3.01 -9.65 -20.14
N SER A 82 1.80 -9.97 -19.70
CA SER A 82 1.57 -10.60 -18.40
C SER A 82 2.09 -12.04 -18.42
N LYS A 83 3.00 -12.36 -17.50
CA LYS A 83 3.55 -13.71 -17.30
C LYS A 83 3.44 -14.13 -15.83
N TYR A 84 2.34 -13.74 -15.19
CA TYR A 84 2.09 -14.04 -13.79
C TYR A 84 1.87 -15.54 -13.57
N ASP A 85 2.55 -16.09 -12.56
CA ASP A 85 2.34 -17.44 -12.04
C ASP A 85 2.18 -17.35 -10.52
N GLU A 86 1.05 -17.81 -10.00
CA GLU A 86 0.76 -17.84 -8.56
C GLU A 86 1.75 -18.74 -7.79
N ASN A 87 2.32 -19.77 -8.44
CA ASN A 87 3.30 -20.66 -7.81
C ASN A 87 4.66 -19.98 -7.57
N SER A 88 4.90 -18.85 -8.25
CA SER A 88 6.09 -18.03 -8.04
C SER A 88 5.98 -17.13 -6.81
N ALA A 89 4.78 -16.97 -6.24
CA ALA A 89 4.56 -16.24 -5.00
C ALA A 89 4.89 -17.13 -3.78
N GLY A 90 5.48 -16.54 -2.75
CA GLY A 90 5.78 -17.26 -1.52
C GLY A 90 6.24 -16.35 -0.40
N THR A 91 6.88 -16.96 0.60
CA THR A 91 7.41 -16.25 1.76
C THR A 91 8.92 -16.38 1.86
N LEU A 92 9.59 -15.33 2.31
CA LEU A 92 10.99 -15.32 2.68
C LEU A 92 11.10 -15.10 4.20
N SER A 93 11.79 -15.99 4.90
CA SER A 93 11.92 -15.97 6.37
C SER A 93 13.29 -15.46 6.87
N GLU A 94 14.19 -15.09 5.97
CA GLU A 94 15.52 -14.57 6.34
C GLU A 94 15.40 -13.10 6.79
N ASN A 95 15.72 -12.83 8.06
CA ASN A 95 15.64 -11.50 8.70
C ASN A 95 14.21 -10.91 8.81
N GLY A 96 13.21 -11.76 8.99
CA GLY A 96 11.81 -11.37 9.09
C GLY A 96 10.93 -12.21 8.17
N VAL A 97 9.62 -11.99 8.20
CA VAL A 97 8.69 -12.66 7.29
C VAL A 97 8.29 -11.65 6.21
N PHE A 98 8.73 -11.89 4.98
CA PHE A 98 8.41 -11.07 3.81
C PHE A 98 7.65 -11.91 2.78
N GLY A 99 6.80 -11.25 2.02
CA GLY A 99 6.31 -11.80 0.76
C GLY A 99 7.43 -11.78 -0.26
N LYS A 100 7.47 -12.80 -1.12
CA LYS A 100 8.36 -12.83 -2.28
C LYS A 100 7.60 -13.23 -3.53
N TYR A 101 8.10 -12.77 -4.68
CA TYR A 101 7.70 -13.27 -5.99
C TYR A 101 8.95 -13.56 -6.81
N ILE A 102 9.07 -14.78 -7.31
CA ILE A 102 10.23 -15.27 -8.04
C ILE A 102 10.01 -15.06 -9.54
N VAL A 103 10.92 -14.36 -10.21
CA VAL A 103 10.95 -14.29 -11.67
C VAL A 103 12.08 -15.19 -12.15
N GLN A 104 11.71 -16.35 -12.70
CA GLN A 104 12.65 -17.36 -13.17
C GLN A 104 13.05 -17.10 -14.63
N ASN A 105 14.21 -17.62 -15.03
CA ASN A 105 14.73 -17.47 -16.38
C ASN A 105 13.71 -17.88 -17.46
N ASP A 106 13.04 -19.03 -17.29
CA ASP A 106 12.01 -19.53 -18.20
C ASP A 106 10.76 -18.65 -18.28
N THR A 107 10.41 -17.94 -17.19
CA THR A 107 9.34 -16.92 -17.18
C THR A 107 9.70 -15.76 -18.09
N ILE A 108 10.98 -15.43 -18.19
CA ILE A 108 11.46 -14.26 -18.92
C ILE A 108 11.67 -14.56 -20.41
N ILE A 109 12.10 -15.77 -20.76
CA ILE A 109 12.43 -16.15 -22.15
C ILE A 109 11.19 -16.01 -23.04
N ASP A 110 11.20 -14.99 -23.88
CA ASP A 110 10.49 -15.00 -25.16
C ASP A 110 11.51 -14.81 -26.28
N THR A 111 11.23 -15.42 -27.42
CA THR A 111 11.96 -15.27 -28.68
C THR A 111 12.23 -13.82 -29.08
N SER A 112 11.45 -12.86 -28.58
CA SER A 112 11.58 -11.43 -28.83
C SER A 112 12.61 -10.71 -27.91
N ASN A 113 12.99 -11.29 -26.78
CA ASN A 113 13.92 -10.71 -25.81
C ASN A 113 14.83 -11.78 -25.17
N PRO A 114 15.78 -12.35 -25.92
CA PRO A 114 16.63 -13.43 -25.44
C PRO A 114 17.62 -12.99 -24.36
N ASP A 115 17.92 -11.70 -24.27
CA ASP A 115 18.89 -11.15 -23.31
C ASP A 115 18.23 -10.69 -22.00
N HIS A 116 16.91 -10.89 -21.86
CA HIS A 116 16.11 -10.61 -20.64
C HIS A 116 16.03 -9.13 -20.25
N ASN A 117 16.60 -8.21 -21.03
CA ASN A 117 16.74 -6.81 -20.67
C ASN A 117 15.41 -6.06 -20.68
N GLY A 118 15.20 -5.18 -19.71
CA GLY A 118 14.07 -4.26 -19.68
C GLY A 118 13.38 -4.15 -18.33
N VAL A 119 12.20 -3.52 -18.32
CA VAL A 119 11.44 -3.24 -17.10
C VAL A 119 10.49 -4.38 -16.79
N TYR A 120 10.59 -4.90 -15.57
CA TYR A 120 9.64 -5.84 -14.98
C TYR A 120 8.80 -5.09 -13.95
N SER A 121 7.49 -5.30 -14.00
CA SER A 121 6.51 -4.61 -13.18
C SER A 121 5.65 -5.62 -12.43
N LEU A 122 5.94 -5.81 -11.14
CA LEU A 122 5.10 -6.66 -10.27
C LEU A 122 3.96 -5.82 -9.71
N LYS A 123 2.71 -6.25 -9.98
CA LYS A 123 1.52 -5.60 -9.45
C LYS A 123 1.04 -6.31 -8.19
N LEU A 124 0.79 -5.54 -7.13
CA LEU A 124 0.36 -6.05 -5.83
C LEU A 124 -0.84 -5.28 -5.29
N THR A 125 -1.55 -5.90 -4.35
CA THR A 125 -2.52 -5.23 -3.48
C THR A 125 -2.05 -5.30 -2.04
N SER A 126 -2.43 -4.33 -1.22
CA SER A 126 -2.17 -4.38 0.23
C SER A 126 -3.46 -4.26 1.02
N PHE A 127 -3.37 -4.58 2.31
CA PHE A 127 -4.38 -4.20 3.29
C PHE A 127 -4.65 -2.68 3.25
N ASN A 128 -5.88 -2.29 3.53
CA ASN A 128 -6.28 -0.89 3.67
C ASN A 128 -6.27 -0.51 5.15
N CYS A 129 -5.30 0.31 5.56
CA CYS A 129 -5.10 0.65 6.97
C CYS A 129 -6.26 1.43 7.60
N ILE A 130 -7.16 2.03 6.81
CA ILE A 130 -8.34 2.68 7.38
C ILE A 130 -9.34 1.62 7.80
N TYR A 131 -9.51 1.47 9.12
CA TYR A 131 -10.45 0.55 9.72
C TYR A 131 -11.87 1.14 9.68
N ASP A 132 -12.06 2.31 10.30
CA ASP A 132 -13.36 2.94 10.48
C ASP A 132 -13.29 4.47 10.34
N MET A 133 -14.44 5.10 10.04
CA MET A 133 -14.58 6.54 9.87
C MET A 133 -15.90 6.98 10.49
N THR A 134 -15.85 8.00 11.31
CA THR A 134 -17.04 8.49 12.02
C THR A 134 -17.22 9.98 11.78
N THR A 135 -18.47 10.40 11.57
CA THR A 135 -18.87 11.81 11.59
C THR A 135 -19.64 12.08 12.86
N TYR A 136 -19.38 13.21 13.51
CA TYR A 136 -20.01 13.58 14.78
C TYR A 136 -20.77 14.88 14.68
N LEU A 137 -21.95 14.92 15.31
CA LEU A 137 -22.65 16.15 15.64
C LEU A 137 -22.22 16.62 17.02
N HIS A 138 -21.68 17.83 17.14
CA HIS A 138 -21.42 18.44 18.45
C HIS A 138 -22.68 19.12 18.97
N PHE A 139 -23.19 18.66 20.11
CA PHE A 139 -24.34 19.24 20.78
C PHE A 139 -23.99 19.55 22.24
N LYS A 140 -24.03 20.84 22.62
CA LYS A 140 -23.51 21.35 23.91
C LYS A 140 -21.98 21.15 24.01
N ASN A 141 -21.29 22.03 24.73
CA ASN A 141 -19.83 22.24 24.69
C ASN A 141 -18.91 21.03 25.05
N SER A 142 -19.41 19.80 25.12
CA SER A 142 -18.63 18.60 25.44
C SER A 142 -19.26 17.27 25.00
N HIS A 143 -20.37 17.27 24.25
CA HIS A 143 -21.01 16.02 23.82
C HIS A 143 -21.02 15.92 22.29
N SER A 144 -20.60 14.76 21.79
CA SER A 144 -20.62 14.40 20.38
C SER A 144 -21.55 13.20 20.18
N TRP A 145 -22.30 13.22 19.07
CA TRP A 145 -23.18 12.11 18.67
C TRP A 145 -22.70 11.56 17.32
N PRO A 146 -22.32 10.27 17.20
CA PRO A 146 -22.00 9.63 15.93
C PRO A 146 -23.24 9.57 15.00
N THR A 147 -23.21 10.30 13.89
CA THR A 147 -24.34 10.37 12.95
C THR A 147 -23.85 10.70 11.54
N ASN A 148 -24.58 10.23 10.52
CA ASN A 148 -24.36 10.60 9.13
C ASN A 148 -25.41 11.61 8.63
N GLY A 149 -26.29 12.10 9.50
CA GLY A 149 -27.34 13.06 9.17
C GLY A 149 -27.19 14.34 9.97
N PHE A 150 -27.19 15.47 9.26
CA PHE A 150 -26.94 16.80 9.79
C PHE A 150 -27.95 17.80 9.23
N MET A 151 -28.18 18.86 9.98
CA MET A 151 -28.96 20.02 9.57
C MET A 151 -28.04 21.21 9.28
N LEU A 152 -28.51 22.15 8.45
CA LEU A 152 -27.80 23.41 8.22
C LEU A 152 -27.53 24.13 9.55
N GLY A 153 -26.27 24.50 9.76
CA GLY A 153 -25.81 25.16 10.99
C GLY A 153 -25.30 24.20 12.07
N ASP A 154 -25.40 22.88 11.87
CA ASP A 154 -24.81 21.90 12.78
C ASP A 154 -23.28 21.96 12.75
N ASN A 155 -22.68 21.76 13.92
CA ASN A 155 -21.23 21.59 14.05
C ASN A 155 -20.88 20.13 13.80
N VAL A 156 -20.23 19.86 12.68
CA VAL A 156 -19.89 18.52 12.23
C VAL A 156 -18.38 18.34 12.39
N SER A 157 -17.94 17.25 13.00
CA SER A 157 -16.51 16.86 12.97
C SER A 157 -16.39 15.44 12.44
N ILE A 158 -15.14 15.01 12.21
CA ILE A 158 -14.81 13.68 11.71
C ILE A 158 -13.73 13.05 12.55
N SER A 159 -13.75 11.72 12.64
CA SER A 159 -12.60 10.95 13.07
C SER A 159 -12.28 9.84 12.08
N LEU A 160 -11.02 9.43 12.09
CA LEU A 160 -10.47 8.35 11.30
C LEU A 160 -9.77 7.36 12.22
N ASN A 161 -10.17 6.09 12.18
CA ASN A 161 -9.53 5.02 12.93
C ASN A 161 -8.74 4.15 11.97
N VAL A 162 -7.47 3.90 12.29
CA VAL A 162 -6.56 3.08 11.48
C VAL A 162 -5.99 1.92 12.28
N GLN A 163 -5.67 0.84 11.57
CA GLN A 163 -5.03 -0.37 12.10
C GLN A 163 -4.01 -0.91 11.11
N ASP A 164 -3.07 -1.71 11.61
CA ASP A 164 -2.23 -2.55 10.77
C ASP A 164 -2.99 -3.80 10.26
N HIS A 165 -2.31 -4.63 9.47
CA HIS A 165 -2.90 -5.84 8.90
C HIS A 165 -3.23 -6.92 9.95
N ASP A 166 -2.70 -6.82 11.17
CA ASP A 166 -2.96 -7.72 12.28
C ASP A 166 -4.09 -7.20 13.20
N GLY A 167 -4.70 -6.06 12.85
CA GLY A 167 -5.73 -5.42 13.66
C GLY A 167 -5.19 -4.70 14.90
N LYS A 168 -3.92 -4.29 14.88
CA LYS A 168 -3.27 -3.54 15.98
C LYS A 168 -3.19 -2.05 15.64
N PRO A 169 -3.09 -1.18 16.66
CA PRO A 169 -2.83 0.23 16.44
C PRO A 169 -1.47 0.44 15.76
N VAL A 170 -1.38 1.49 14.93
CA VAL A 170 -0.16 1.93 14.26
C VAL A 170 0.48 3.08 15.05
N SER A 171 1.80 3.06 15.21
CA SER A 171 2.49 4.02 16.08
C SER A 171 2.69 5.42 15.49
N ASP A 172 2.53 5.58 14.18
CA ASP A 172 2.79 6.82 13.45
C ASP A 172 2.04 6.82 12.12
N GLY A 173 1.87 7.98 11.49
CA GLY A 173 1.29 8.17 10.17
C GLY A 173 0.59 9.50 9.99
N MET A 174 0.36 9.89 8.74
CA MET A 174 -0.37 11.12 8.41
C MET A 174 -1.74 10.79 7.83
N ALA A 175 -2.77 11.34 8.46
CA ALA A 175 -4.16 11.31 8.00
C ALA A 175 -4.50 12.61 7.27
N ASN A 176 -5.27 12.49 6.19
CA ASN A 176 -5.80 13.60 5.42
C ASN A 176 -7.26 13.37 5.09
N SER A 177 -8.03 14.46 5.06
CA SER A 177 -9.44 14.41 4.68
C SER A 177 -9.79 15.53 3.71
N SER A 178 -10.65 15.21 2.74
CA SER A 178 -11.16 16.14 1.72
C SER A 178 -12.67 16.00 1.59
N LEU A 179 -13.37 17.12 1.46
CA LEU A 179 -14.82 17.15 1.29
C LEU A 179 -15.18 17.30 -0.18
N PHE A 180 -16.23 16.60 -0.59
CA PHE A 180 -16.83 16.71 -1.91
C PHE A 180 -18.31 17.08 -1.75
N LEU A 181 -18.72 18.08 -2.53
CA LEU A 181 -20.09 18.57 -2.58
C LEU A 181 -21.03 17.53 -3.23
N PRO A 182 -22.36 17.67 -3.11
CA PRO A 182 -23.32 16.76 -3.74
C PRO A 182 -23.18 16.62 -5.26
N ASN A 183 -22.67 17.65 -5.94
CA ASN A 183 -22.36 17.62 -7.38
C ASN A 183 -21.04 16.90 -7.72
N GLY A 184 -20.30 16.40 -6.73
CA GLY A 184 -19.04 15.69 -6.87
C GLY A 184 -17.79 16.57 -6.95
N THR A 185 -17.90 17.90 -6.92
CA THR A 185 -16.72 18.77 -6.90
C THR A 185 -16.06 18.77 -5.54
N ARG A 186 -14.72 18.80 -5.51
CA ARG A 186 -13.97 18.93 -4.27
C ARG A 186 -14.17 20.33 -3.70
N PHE A 187 -14.50 20.41 -2.42
CA PHE A 187 -14.59 21.67 -1.70
C PHE A 187 -13.20 22.07 -1.19
N ASP A 188 -12.42 22.73 -2.06
CA ASP A 188 -10.99 23.00 -1.83
C ASP A 188 -10.67 23.83 -0.58
N ILE A 189 -11.64 24.59 -0.06
CA ILE A 189 -11.49 25.39 1.16
C ILE A 189 -11.41 24.48 2.40
N TRP A 190 -11.93 23.26 2.32
CA TRP A 190 -11.90 22.30 3.41
C TRP A 190 -10.93 21.16 3.11
N TYR A 191 -9.81 21.20 3.82
CA TYR A 191 -8.79 20.15 3.84
C TYR A 191 -8.27 20.02 5.27
N LEU A 192 -8.38 18.82 5.83
CA LEU A 192 -7.84 18.54 7.15
C LEU A 192 -6.64 17.60 7.03
N SER A 193 -5.65 17.85 7.88
CA SER A 193 -4.46 17.02 8.01
C SER A 193 -4.15 16.84 9.48
N ASP A 194 -3.79 15.64 9.85
CA ASP A 194 -3.36 15.29 11.19
C ASP A 194 -2.19 14.32 11.09
N SER A 195 -1.13 14.57 11.85
CA SER A 195 0.10 13.77 11.86
C SER A 195 0.32 13.03 13.17
N GLU A 196 -0.51 13.28 14.18
CA GLU A 196 -0.33 12.71 15.52
C GLU A 196 -1.61 11.97 15.93
N GLY A 197 -1.72 10.72 15.49
CA GLY A 197 -2.82 9.86 15.90
C GLY A 197 -2.69 9.42 17.36
N ILE A 198 -3.83 9.28 18.04
CA ILE A 198 -3.91 8.82 19.43
C ILE A 198 -4.17 7.32 19.43
N ILE A 199 -3.28 6.56 20.07
CA ILE A 199 -3.48 5.12 20.26
C ILE A 199 -4.60 4.90 21.28
N ASP A 200 -5.64 4.17 20.88
CA ASP A 200 -6.70 3.69 21.75
C ASP A 200 -6.60 2.17 21.90
N ASP A 201 -5.98 1.74 22.99
CA ASP A 201 -5.80 0.33 23.35
C ASP A 201 -7.13 -0.39 23.64
N THR A 202 -8.22 0.34 23.91
CA THR A 202 -9.53 -0.26 24.17
C THR A 202 -10.13 -0.83 22.89
N PHE A 203 -9.96 -0.11 21.79
CA PHE A 203 -10.47 -0.50 20.46
C PHE A 203 -9.39 -1.05 19.53
N ASN A 204 -8.12 -1.12 19.99
CA ASN A 204 -6.95 -1.51 19.21
C ASN A 204 -6.79 -0.69 17.93
N VAL A 205 -6.99 0.63 17.99
CA VAL A 205 -6.89 1.52 16.84
C VAL A 205 -5.97 2.70 17.14
N THR A 206 -5.48 3.34 16.09
CA THR A 206 -4.94 4.70 16.18
C THR A 206 -5.99 5.64 15.60
N SER A 207 -6.41 6.63 16.39
CA SER A 207 -7.49 7.55 16.06
C SER A 207 -6.94 8.92 15.70
N TYR A 208 -7.45 9.51 14.62
CA TYR A 208 -7.18 10.88 14.20
C TYR A 208 -8.49 11.65 14.26
N ASP A 209 -8.58 12.67 15.10
CA ASP A 209 -9.78 13.50 15.30
C ASP A 209 -9.72 14.83 14.52
N PHE A 210 -8.57 15.10 13.88
CA PHE A 210 -8.33 16.35 13.15
C PHE A 210 -8.59 17.60 14.03
N ASN A 211 -8.22 17.54 15.31
CA ASN A 211 -8.45 18.57 16.32
C ASN A 211 -9.92 18.94 16.50
N ASP A 212 -10.85 17.99 16.31
CA ASP A 212 -12.30 18.22 16.33
C ASP A 212 -12.73 19.37 15.39
N SER A 213 -11.99 19.55 14.28
CA SER A 213 -12.24 20.66 13.36
C SER A 213 -13.62 20.56 12.74
N ASN A 214 -14.39 21.64 12.86
CA ASN A 214 -15.73 21.68 12.29
C ASN A 214 -15.67 21.71 10.74
N ILE A 215 -16.40 20.81 10.09
CA ILE A 215 -16.54 20.72 8.63
C ILE A 215 -17.24 21.96 8.08
N PHE A 216 -18.23 22.46 8.81
CA PHE A 216 -19.08 23.56 8.39
C PHE A 216 -18.91 24.77 9.31
N ASN A 217 -18.20 25.79 8.83
CA ASN A 217 -18.46 27.13 9.34
C ASN A 217 -19.68 27.67 8.59
N SER A 218 -20.75 27.96 9.34
CA SER A 218 -22.14 28.26 8.95
C SER A 218 -22.42 29.22 7.77
N THR A 219 -21.40 29.76 7.10
CA THR A 219 -21.54 30.79 6.05
C THR A 219 -21.28 30.31 4.63
N PHE A 220 -20.81 29.08 4.39
CA PHE A 220 -20.22 28.73 3.08
C PHE A 220 -20.92 27.64 2.25
N LEU A 221 -21.91 26.91 2.78
CA LEU A 221 -22.51 25.79 2.05
C LEU A 221 -24.05 25.87 2.10
N SER A 222 -24.65 26.15 0.93
CA SER A 222 -26.09 26.35 0.73
C SER A 222 -26.80 25.18 0.04
N GLU A 223 -26.10 24.10 -0.28
CA GLU A 223 -26.66 22.97 -1.03
C GLU A 223 -27.00 21.81 -0.10
N LYS A 224 -28.29 21.51 0.02
CA LYS A 224 -28.74 20.28 0.69
C LYS A 224 -28.31 19.07 -0.14
N GLY A 225 -28.07 17.95 0.53
CA GLY A 225 -27.85 16.69 -0.16
C GLY A 225 -26.80 15.80 0.47
N SER A 226 -26.29 14.89 -0.34
CA SER A 226 -25.30 13.87 0.05
C SER A 226 -23.89 14.39 -0.20
N TYR A 227 -23.16 14.63 0.87
CA TYR A 227 -21.74 15.00 0.80
C TYR A 227 -20.87 13.75 0.93
N THR A 228 -19.69 13.78 0.32
CA THR A 228 -18.70 12.71 0.45
C THR A 228 -17.44 13.23 1.12
N ILE A 229 -16.96 12.51 2.13
CA ILE A 229 -15.67 12.77 2.76
C ILE A 229 -14.70 11.69 2.31
N GLY A 230 -13.63 12.10 1.63
CA GLY A 230 -12.55 11.21 1.25
C GLY A 230 -11.44 11.25 2.30
N PHE A 231 -11.11 10.10 2.87
CA PHE A 231 -10.03 9.93 3.84
C PHE A 231 -8.85 9.22 3.18
N PHE A 232 -7.66 9.70 3.52
CA PHE A 232 -6.40 9.11 3.11
C PHE A 232 -5.47 9.02 4.31
N TRP A 233 -4.77 7.91 4.46
CA TRP A 233 -3.77 7.74 5.50
C TRP A 233 -2.53 7.08 4.92
N LYS A 234 -1.35 7.49 5.38
CA LYS A 234 -0.08 6.86 4.99
C LYS A 234 0.95 6.85 6.11
N ASN A 235 1.72 5.77 6.16
CA ASN A 235 2.98 5.66 6.88
C ASN A 235 3.93 4.72 6.13
N GLY A 236 4.90 5.27 5.40
CA GLY A 236 5.82 4.48 4.58
C GLY A 236 5.10 3.62 3.54
N THR A 237 5.19 2.30 3.69
CA THR A 237 4.55 1.29 2.82
C THR A 237 3.14 0.88 3.25
N ALA A 238 2.66 1.41 4.39
CA ALA A 238 1.30 1.21 4.85
C ALA A 238 0.43 2.39 4.40
N VAL A 239 -0.68 2.11 3.72
CA VAL A 239 -1.59 3.13 3.20
C VAL A 239 -3.04 2.73 3.38
N GLY A 240 -3.91 3.73 3.50
CA GLY A 240 -5.34 3.52 3.54
C GLY A 240 -6.08 4.63 2.80
N CYS A 241 -7.20 4.26 2.18
CA CYS A 241 -8.04 5.18 1.42
C CYS A 241 -9.47 4.70 1.47
N LYS A 242 -10.36 5.49 2.05
CA LYS A 242 -11.79 5.18 2.18
C LYS A 242 -12.61 6.45 2.10
N LYS A 243 -13.90 6.32 1.81
CA LYS A 243 -14.83 7.44 1.85
C LYS A 243 -15.98 7.18 2.79
N SER A 244 -16.48 8.25 3.41
CA SER A 244 -17.75 8.26 4.12
C SER A 244 -18.73 9.21 3.43
N ILE A 245 -20.02 8.99 3.66
CA ILE A 245 -21.10 9.82 3.13
C ILE A 245 -21.90 10.33 4.32
N PHE A 246 -22.20 11.63 4.30
CA PHE A 246 -23.17 12.21 5.21
C PHE A 246 -24.19 13.06 4.44
N TYR A 247 -25.30 13.35 5.10
CA TYR A 247 -26.45 14.03 4.53
C TYR A 247 -26.67 15.35 5.26
N LEU A 248 -26.88 16.42 4.51
CA LEU A 248 -27.19 17.76 5.01
C LEU A 248 -28.60 18.17 4.56
N SER A 249 -29.44 18.56 5.51
CA SER A 249 -30.83 19.01 5.28
C SER A 249 -31.10 20.33 6.00
N ASP A 250 -32.31 20.88 5.81
CA ASP A 250 -32.79 22.02 6.61
C ASP A 250 -33.63 21.55 7.79
N TYR A 251 -33.66 22.38 8.83
CA TYR A 251 -34.73 22.32 9.80
C TYR A 251 -36.05 22.73 9.13
N ASP A 252 -36.97 21.76 8.97
CA ASP A 252 -38.33 22.05 8.53
C ASP A 252 -39.17 22.51 9.74
N PHE A 253 -39.07 23.80 10.07
CA PHE A 253 -39.98 24.42 11.03
C PHE A 253 -41.20 24.98 10.29
N ASN A 254 -42.13 24.10 9.89
CA ASN A 254 -43.49 24.55 9.61
C ASN A 254 -44.20 24.76 10.96
N ILE A 255 -44.18 26.00 11.45
CA ILE A 255 -45.04 26.49 12.55
C ILE A 255 -46.28 27.14 11.94
#